data_AF-A0A4R2RJI7-F1
#
_entry.id   AF-A0A4R2RJI7-F1
#
_cell.length_a   1.000
_cell.length_b   1.000
_cell.length_c   1.000
_cell.angle_alpha   90.00
_cell.angle_beta   90.00
_cell.angle_gamma   90.00
#
_symmetry.space_group_name_H-M   'P 1'
#
loop_
_entity.id
_entity.type
_entity.pdbx_description
1 polymer ?
#
loop_
_entity_poly.entity_id
_entity_poly.type
_entity_poly.pdbx_seq_one_letter_code
_entity_poly.pdbx_strand_id
1 'polypeptide(L)'
;MIANYGYMDGSGEYYISIDTDKCIECASRACLQVCPSQLFEIMTDDYDDEVAAIKKDGRRSLKYLCAECKPATGRGELPCQAGCPNDAIKHSW
;
A
#
# COMPACT_ATOMS: atom_id res chain seq x y z
N MET A 1 -3.70 12.57 -6.64
CA MET A 1 -5.01 11.92 -6.49
C MET A 1 -4.85 10.81 -5.44
N ILE A 2 -5.90 10.42 -4.70
CA ILE A 2 -5.79 9.32 -3.72
C ILE A 2 -6.44 8.07 -4.31
N ALA A 3 -5.64 7.04 -4.57
CA ALA A 3 -6.10 5.71 -4.97
C ALA A 3 -6.32 4.82 -3.74
N ASN A 4 -7.49 4.19 -3.63
CA ASN A 4 -7.83 3.32 -2.50
C ASN A 4 -7.90 1.85 -2.96
N TYR A 5 -7.12 0.99 -2.31
CA TYR A 5 -7.07 -0.43 -2.60
C TYR A 5 -7.47 -1.23 -1.36
N GLY A 6 -8.53 -2.01 -1.45
CA GLY A 6 -8.97 -2.78 -0.30
C GLY A 6 -10.37 -3.34 -0.42
N TYR A 7 -10.90 -3.72 0.74
CA TYR A 7 -12.23 -4.29 0.88
C TYR A 7 -12.82 -3.96 2.25
N MET A 8 -14.14 -4.04 2.33
CA MET A 8 -14.90 -4.03 3.57
C MET A 8 -15.69 -5.34 3.64
N ASP A 9 -15.69 -5.98 4.80
CA ASP A 9 -16.54 -7.13 5.10
C ASP A 9 -17.06 -7.07 6.55
N GLY A 10 -17.77 -8.11 6.97
CA GLY A 10 -18.31 -8.19 8.34
C GLY A 10 -17.24 -8.20 9.45
N SER A 11 -15.96 -8.31 9.12
CA SER A 11 -14.84 -8.27 10.07
C SER A 11 -14.14 -6.92 10.14
N GLY A 12 -14.44 -5.98 9.24
CA GLY A 12 -13.91 -4.62 9.25
C GLY A 12 -13.66 -4.02 7.87
N GLU A 13 -13.02 -2.87 7.86
CA GLU A 13 -12.53 -2.19 6.66
C GLU A 13 -11.04 -2.46 6.53
N TYR A 14 -10.54 -2.74 5.32
CA TYR A 14 -9.13 -3.04 5.12
C TYR A 14 -8.64 -2.36 3.85
N TYR A 15 -8.11 -1.15 3.98
CA TYR A 15 -7.63 -0.35 2.85
C TYR A 15 -6.17 0.05 2.97
N ILE A 16 -5.50 0.12 1.82
CA ILE A 16 -4.25 0.85 1.59
C ILE A 16 -4.57 1.98 0.62
N SER A 17 -4.31 3.21 1.03
CA SER A 17 -4.46 4.42 0.23
C SER A 17 -3.09 4.88 -0.24
N ILE A 18 -2.98 5.22 -1.53
CA ILE A 18 -1.76 5.74 -2.13
C ILE A 18 -2.07 7.12 -2.72
N ASP A 19 -1.38 8.13 -2.22
CA ASP A 19 -1.36 9.48 -2.81
C ASP A 19 -0.48 9.46 -4.06
N THR A 20 -1.11 9.38 -5.23
CA THR A 20 -0.42 9.25 -6.52
C THR A 20 0.37 10.50 -6.89
N ASP A 21 -0.04 11.68 -6.42
CA ASP A 21 0.67 12.94 -6.69
C ASP A 21 2.01 12.98 -5.95
N LYS A 22 2.08 12.36 -4.77
CA LYS A 22 3.35 12.18 -4.06
C LYS A 22 4.14 10.97 -4.56
N CYS A 23 3.44 9.95 -5.04
CA CYS A 23 4.05 8.70 -5.48
C CYS A 23 4.82 8.87 -6.79
N ILE A 24 4.31 9.67 -7.73
CA ILE A 24 4.95 9.92 -9.02
C ILE A 24 6.36 10.52 -8.87
N GLU A 25 6.58 11.35 -7.85
CA GLU A 25 7.88 11.97 -7.55
C GLU A 25 8.89 10.99 -6.93
N CYS A 26 8.48 9.75 -6.60
CA CYS A 26 9.30 8.79 -5.88
C CYS A 26 10.15 7.94 -6.83
N ALA A 27 11.42 8.29 -7.03
CA ALA A 27 12.34 7.50 -7.85
C ALA A 27 12.71 6.13 -7.22
N SER A 28 12.69 6.00 -5.89
CA SER A 28 13.22 4.80 -5.21
C SER A 28 12.27 3.60 -5.29
N ARG A 29 10.96 3.84 -5.33
CA ARG A 29 9.90 2.81 -5.32
C ARG A 29 10.15 1.72 -4.27
N ALA A 30 10.75 2.06 -3.12
CA ALA A 30 11.23 1.09 -2.15
C ALA A 30 10.11 0.25 -1.51
N CYS A 31 8.85 0.73 -1.54
CA CYS A 31 7.66 -0.02 -1.15
C CYS A 31 7.52 -1.39 -1.85
N LEU A 32 8.04 -1.54 -3.08
CA LEU A 32 8.05 -2.82 -3.80
C LEU A 32 8.97 -3.86 -3.16
N GLN A 33 10.06 -3.43 -2.54
CA GLN A 33 11.09 -4.31 -1.98
C GLN A 33 10.87 -4.59 -0.49
N VAL A 34 10.46 -3.57 0.27
CA VAL A 34 10.31 -3.67 1.72
C VAL A 34 9.01 -4.36 2.14
N CYS A 35 8.04 -4.53 1.25
CA CYS A 35 6.81 -5.24 1.53
C CYS A 35 7.08 -6.77 1.53
N PRO A 36 6.99 -7.47 2.69
CA PRO A 36 7.29 -8.90 2.76
C PRO A 36 6.38 -9.74 1.85
N SER A 37 5.11 -9.33 1.75
CA SER A 37 4.08 -9.98 0.92
C SER A 37 4.11 -9.54 -0.55
N GLN A 38 5.07 -8.70 -0.94
CA GLN A 38 5.26 -8.20 -2.32
C GLN A 38 3.96 -7.71 -2.97
N LEU A 39 3.16 -6.95 -2.21
CA LEU A 39 1.82 -6.51 -2.61
C LEU A 39 1.82 -5.36 -3.62
N PHE A 40 2.91 -4.60 -3.70
CA PHE A 40 3.01 -3.44 -4.56
C PHE A 40 3.45 -3.83 -5.97
N GLU A 41 2.91 -3.14 -6.95
CA GLU A 41 3.31 -3.15 -8.36
C GLU A 41 3.35 -1.72 -8.90
N ILE A 42 4.10 -1.47 -9.99
CA ILE A 42 3.98 -0.22 -10.73
C ILE A 42 2.88 -0.39 -11.77
N MET A 43 1.99 0.60 -11.86
CA MET A 43 1.03 0.73 -12.94
C MET A 43 1.16 2.10 -13.58
N THR A 44 0.84 2.17 -14.86
CA THR A 44 0.57 3.43 -15.55
C THR A 44 -0.89 3.80 -15.33
N ASP A 45 -1.16 5.00 -14.84
CA ASP A 45 -2.53 5.51 -14.67
C ASP A 45 -3.07 6.19 -15.95
N ASP A 46 -4.28 6.76 -15.86
CA ASP A 46 -4.95 7.40 -17.01
C ASP A 46 -4.25 8.70 -17.50
N TYR A 47 -3.24 9.19 -16.78
CA TYR A 47 -2.43 10.36 -17.12
C TYR A 47 -1.04 10.00 -17.64
N ASP A 48 -0.81 8.72 -17.98
CA ASP A 48 0.47 8.16 -18.38
C ASP A 48 1.56 8.21 -17.29
N ASP A 49 1.16 8.36 -16.02
CA ASP A 49 2.07 8.45 -14.89
C ASP A 49 2.35 7.07 -14.28
N GLU A 50 3.62 6.78 -14.00
CA GLU A 50 4.02 5.56 -13.29
C GLU A 50 3.83 5.72 -11.78
N VAL A 51 2.90 4.97 -11.20
CA VAL A 51 2.56 5.03 -9.77
C VAL A 51 2.51 3.65 -9.15
N ALA A 52 2.76 3.58 -7.85
CA ALA A 52 2.61 2.33 -7.12
C ALA A 52 1.12 2.02 -6.91
N ALA A 53 0.76 0.74 -7.07
CA ALA A 53 -0.57 0.21 -6.81
C ALA A 53 -0.49 -1.12 -6.05
N ILE A 54 -1.62 -1.55 -5.50
CA ILE A 54 -1.73 -2.89 -4.90
C ILE A 54 -2.16 -3.89 -5.96
N LYS A 55 -1.42 -5.00 -6.05
CA LYS A 55 -1.73 -6.16 -6.91
C LYS A 55 -3.17 -6.59 -6.75
N LYS A 56 -3.87 -6.74 -7.87
CA LYS A 56 -5.31 -7.06 -7.91
C LYS A 56 -5.68 -8.25 -7.01
N ASP A 57 -4.87 -9.31 -7.04
CA ASP A 57 -5.12 -10.55 -6.29
C ASP A 57 -4.95 -10.37 -4.77
N GLY A 58 -4.16 -9.37 -4.33
CA GLY A 58 -3.94 -9.08 -2.91
C GLY A 58 -5.01 -8.19 -2.27
N ARG A 59 -5.78 -7.44 -3.08
CA ARG A 59 -6.70 -6.38 -2.58
C ARG A 59 -7.78 -6.90 -1.64
N ARG A 60 -8.23 -8.15 -1.80
CA ARG A 60 -9.29 -8.78 -0.98
C ARG A 60 -8.77 -9.62 0.17
N SER A 61 -7.46 -9.59 0.41
CA SER A 61 -6.83 -10.41 1.45
C SER A 61 -5.85 -9.60 2.31
N LEU A 62 -5.94 -8.28 2.28
CA LEU A 62 -5.04 -7.35 2.97
C LEU A 62 -4.91 -7.62 4.47
N LYS A 63 -6.01 -7.96 5.17
CA LYS A 63 -5.99 -8.34 6.59
C LYS A 63 -4.97 -9.45 6.86
N TYR A 64 -4.93 -10.46 6.00
CA TYR A 64 -4.07 -11.63 6.13
C TYR A 64 -2.66 -11.34 5.62
N LEU A 65 -2.57 -10.75 4.42
CA LEU A 65 -1.29 -10.50 3.75
C LEU A 65 -0.46 -9.42 4.46
N CYS A 66 -1.07 -8.53 5.21
CA CYS A 66 -0.34 -7.52 5.98
C CYS A 66 -0.26 -7.85 7.48
N ALA A 67 -0.73 -9.02 7.92
CA ALA A 67 -0.74 -9.43 9.33
C ALA A 67 0.68 -9.48 9.93
N GLU A 68 1.67 -9.92 9.16
CA GLU A 68 3.08 -9.94 9.59
C GLU A 68 3.63 -8.54 9.88
N CYS A 69 3.12 -7.52 9.18
CA CYS A 69 3.48 -6.13 9.38
C CYS A 69 2.72 -5.48 10.54
N LYS A 70 1.54 -6.02 10.90
CA LYS A 70 0.63 -5.48 11.92
C LYS A 70 0.21 -6.54 12.94
N PRO A 71 1.12 -6.99 13.81
CA PRO A 71 0.77 -7.91 14.87
C PRO A 71 -0.24 -7.27 15.84
N ALA A 72 -1.09 -8.09 16.46
CA ALA A 72 -2.14 -7.65 17.40
C ALA A 72 -1.59 -6.88 18.63
N THR A 73 -0.31 -7.05 18.95
CA THR A 73 0.40 -6.34 20.03
C THR A 73 0.86 -4.94 19.63
N GLY A 74 0.57 -4.51 18.40
CA GLY A 74 1.05 -3.27 17.81
C GLY A 74 2.45 -3.42 17.20
N ARG A 75 2.68 -2.69 16.11
CA ARG A 75 4.01 -2.32 15.62
C ARG A 75 4.08 -0.81 15.49
N GLY A 76 5.30 -0.28 15.47
CA GLY A 76 5.58 1.06 15.00
C GLY A 76 5.27 1.21 13.50
N GLU A 77 5.96 2.13 12.84
CA GLU A 77 5.78 2.38 11.41
C GLU A 77 5.91 1.09 10.56
N LEU A 78 5.00 0.93 9.59
CA LEU A 78 4.98 -0.24 8.71
C LEU A 78 6.16 -0.21 7.75
N PRO A 79 6.73 -1.35 7.33
CA PRO A 79 7.84 -1.36 6.36
C PRO A 79 7.54 -0.58 5.08
N CYS A 80 6.32 -0.71 4.54
CA CYS A 80 5.89 0.01 3.34
C CYS A 80 5.74 1.52 3.56
N GLN A 81 5.42 1.97 4.79
CA GLN A 81 5.35 3.38 5.14
C GLN A 81 6.75 3.95 5.36
N ALA A 82 7.59 3.25 6.13
CA ALA A 82 8.99 3.62 6.35
C ALA A 82 9.81 3.64 5.05
N GLY A 83 9.50 2.75 4.11
CA GLY A 83 10.08 2.74 2.76
C GLY A 83 9.48 3.75 1.78
N CYS A 84 8.50 4.57 2.20
CA CYS A 84 7.87 5.58 1.37
C CYS A 84 8.37 6.98 1.77
N PRO A 85 9.47 7.48 1.15
CA PRO A 85 10.08 8.75 1.56
C PRO A 85 9.15 9.96 1.40
N ASN A 86 8.14 9.86 0.53
CA ASN A 86 7.21 10.93 0.24
C ASN A 86 5.91 10.84 1.07
N ASP A 87 5.81 9.91 2.03
CA ASP A 87 4.60 9.71 2.85
C ASP A 87 3.31 9.61 2.00
N ALA A 88 3.38 8.79 0.95
CA ALA A 88 2.28 8.56 0.02
C ALA A 88 1.37 7.40 0.46
N ILE A 89 1.85 6.49 1.33
CA ILE A 89 1.16 5.25 1.68
C ILE A 89 0.51 5.37 3.06
N LYS A 90 -0.81 5.15 3.11
CA LYS A 90 -1.59 5.07 4.34
C LYS A 90 -2.36 3.77 4.40
N HIS A 91 -2.57 3.25 5.60
CA HIS A 91 -3.47 2.11 5.81
C HIS A 91 -4.64 2.55 6.69
N SER A 92 -5.85 2.07 6.39
CA SER A 92 -7.06 2.29 7.19
C SER A 92 -7.72 0.96 7.49
N TRP A 93 -7.54 0.46 8.72
CA TRP A 93 -8.10 -0.80 9.22
C TRP A 93 -8.74 -0.63 10.58
#